data_AF-A0AAU7RNP8-F1
#
_entry.id   AF-A0AAU7RNP8-F1
#
_cell.length_a   1.000
_cell.length_b   1.000
_cell.length_c   1.000
_cell.angle_alpha   90.00
_cell.angle_beta   90.00
_cell.angle_gamma   90.00
#
_symmetry.space_group_name_H-M   'P 1'
#
loop_
_entity.id
_entity.type
_entity.pdbx_description
1 polymer ?
#
loop_
_entity_poly.entity_id
_entity_poly.type
_entity_poly.pdbx_seq_one_letter_code
_entity_poly.pdbx_strand_id
1 'polypeptide(L)'
;MANEAPKEVARLTEAVKAIPGITEAELGKVYLPDVALSDLSLPGAYADLPAAALRRTKGGLPDELLLSIGFTIEPDEKGLKALEFLAWWTRDQARGGENMQLRALALPPMAGNTKQLGQTLRFTIDWFYSNPSQDIGVVLKALDETAASLELATRLYRPAFQ
;
A
#
# COMPACT_ATOMS: atom_id res chain seq x y z
N MET A 1 23.83 -11.93 4.40
CA MET A 1 23.48 -12.11 2.98
C MET A 1 22.22 -11.28 2.77
N ALA A 2 22.23 -10.32 1.83
CA ALA A 2 21.02 -9.54 1.56
C ALA A 2 19.95 -10.52 1.09
N ASN A 3 18.88 -10.67 1.87
CA ASN A 3 17.78 -11.56 1.52
C ASN A 3 17.04 -10.87 0.38
N GLU A 4 17.37 -11.24 -0.85
CA GLU A 4 16.76 -10.68 -2.06
C GLU A 4 15.26 -10.95 -1.98
N ALA A 5 14.45 -9.90 -2.08
CA ALA A 5 13.00 -10.04 -1.99
C ALA A 5 12.49 -10.96 -3.12
N PRO A 6 11.40 -11.74 -2.90
CA PRO A 6 10.81 -12.53 -3.96
C PRO A 6 10.55 -11.68 -5.21
N LYS A 7 10.77 -12.25 -6.40
CA LYS A 7 10.66 -11.51 -7.67
C LYS A 7 9.30 -10.86 -7.87
N GLU A 8 8.23 -11.45 -7.34
CA GLU A 8 6.85 -10.95 -7.42
C GLU A 8 6.67 -9.69 -6.58
N VAL A 9 7.32 -9.64 -5.40
CA VAL A 9 7.37 -8.43 -4.56
C VAL A 9 8.11 -7.32 -5.31
N ALA A 10 9.28 -7.63 -5.86
CA ALA A 10 10.06 -6.66 -6.63
C ALA A 10 9.29 -6.14 -7.85
N ARG A 11 8.60 -7.03 -8.58
CA ARG A 11 7.79 -6.66 -9.76
C ARG A 11 6.68 -5.68 -9.40
N LEU A 12 5.91 -5.96 -8.34
CA LEU A 12 4.85 -5.04 -7.92
C LEU A 12 5.40 -3.69 -7.46
N THR A 13 6.49 -3.70 -6.68
CA THR A 13 7.15 -2.45 -6.25
C THR A 13 7.64 -1.63 -7.44
N GLU A 14 8.27 -2.26 -8.43
CA GLU A 14 8.74 -1.58 -9.64
C GLU A 14 7.57 -1.12 -10.55
N ALA A 15 6.47 -1.87 -10.60
CA ALA A 15 5.27 -1.46 -11.34
C ALA A 15 4.68 -0.16 -10.78
N VAL A 16 4.62 -0.01 -9.46
CA VAL A 16 4.18 1.23 -8.80
C VAL A 16 5.17 2.35 -9.06
N LYS A 17 6.47 2.08 -8.89
CA LYS A 17 7.54 3.07 -9.10
C LYS A 17 7.65 3.56 -10.55
N ALA A 18 7.22 2.75 -11.51
CA ALA A 18 7.21 3.11 -12.93
C ALA A 18 6.11 4.13 -13.31
N ILE A 19 5.18 4.43 -12.40
CA ILE A 19 4.13 5.42 -12.64
C ILE A 19 4.76 6.83 -12.57
N PRO A 20 4.57 7.69 -13.60
CA PRO A 20 5.11 9.05 -13.60
C PRO A 20 4.60 9.85 -12.38
N GLY A 21 5.51 10.45 -11.62
CA GLY A 21 5.20 11.20 -10.41
C GLY A 21 5.34 10.40 -9.11
N ILE A 22 5.72 9.13 -9.15
CA ILE A 22 6.12 8.33 -7.97
C ILE A 22 7.63 8.42 -7.76
N THR A 23 8.06 8.73 -6.53
CA THR A 23 9.49 8.85 -6.18
C THR A 23 10.01 7.61 -5.46
N GLU A 24 9.17 6.98 -4.65
CA GLU A 24 9.51 5.82 -3.83
C GLU A 24 8.33 4.86 -3.79
N ALA A 25 8.63 3.56 -3.71
CA ALA A 25 7.64 2.51 -3.47
C ALA A 25 8.27 1.40 -2.62
N GLU A 26 7.47 0.81 -1.74
CA GLU A 26 7.85 -0.33 -0.91
C GLU A 26 6.65 -1.24 -0.66
N LEU A 27 6.92 -2.49 -0.30
CA LEU A 27 5.88 -3.45 0.06
C LEU A 27 6.13 -3.99 1.47
N GLY A 28 5.19 -3.70 2.37
CA GLY A 28 5.13 -4.25 3.71
C GLY A 28 4.16 -5.43 3.80
N LYS A 29 4.37 -6.30 4.79
CA LYS A 29 3.41 -7.34 5.16
C LYS A 29 3.24 -7.42 6.66
N VAL A 30 2.00 -7.62 7.11
CA VAL A 30 1.65 -7.88 8.51
C VAL A 30 0.63 -9.01 8.54
N TYR A 31 0.86 -10.02 9.39
CA TYR A 31 -0.15 -11.04 9.65
C TYR A 31 -1.13 -10.50 10.68
N LEU A 32 -2.37 -10.23 10.24
CA LEU A 32 -3.34 -9.48 11.04
C LEU A 32 -3.91 -10.23 12.24
N PRO A 33 -4.06 -11.57 12.23
CA PRO A 33 -4.48 -12.32 13.42
C PRO A 33 -3.59 -12.11 14.65
N ASP A 34 -2.32 -11.76 14.46
CA ASP A 34 -1.38 -11.48 15.55
C ASP A 34 -1.45 -10.03 16.06
N VAL A 35 -2.26 -9.17 15.42
CA VAL A 35 -2.42 -7.76 15.79
C VAL A 35 -3.60 -7.60 16.74
N ALA A 36 -3.31 -7.22 17.99
CA ALA A 36 -4.33 -6.89 18.97
C ALA A 36 -4.83 -5.45 18.81
N LEU A 37 -6.07 -5.17 19.24
CA LEU A 37 -6.63 -3.81 19.23
C LEU A 37 -5.83 -2.81 20.08
N SER A 38 -5.18 -3.29 21.14
CA SER A 38 -4.27 -2.50 21.97
C SER A 38 -3.08 -1.98 21.17
N ASP A 39 -2.62 -2.73 20.17
CA ASP A 39 -1.42 -2.42 19.42
C ASP A 39 -1.62 -1.20 18.53
N LEU A 40 -2.86 -0.88 18.19
CA LEU A 40 -3.25 0.34 17.46
C LEU A 40 -2.97 1.65 18.24
N SER A 41 -2.57 1.56 19.50
CA SER A 41 -2.12 2.70 20.31
C SER A 41 -0.60 2.85 20.33
N LEU A 42 0.13 1.88 19.80
CA LEU A 42 1.59 1.87 19.81
C LEU A 42 2.16 2.70 18.65
N PRO A 43 3.27 3.43 18.88
CA PRO A 43 3.96 4.16 17.82
C PRO A 43 4.76 3.24 16.88
N GLY A 44 5.36 3.82 15.84
CA GLY A 44 6.27 3.11 14.93
C GLY A 44 5.53 2.21 13.95
N ALA A 45 5.92 0.94 13.84
CA ALA A 45 5.37 0.00 12.86
C ALA A 45 3.84 -0.20 12.96
N TYR A 46 3.25 0.08 14.13
CA TYR A 46 1.80 -0.01 14.35
C TYR A 46 1.05 1.29 14.00
N ALA A 47 1.76 2.43 13.91
CA ALA A 47 1.13 3.73 13.67
C ALA A 47 0.53 3.83 12.27
N ASP A 48 1.10 3.11 11.30
CA ASP A 48 0.65 3.11 9.92
C ASP A 48 -0.42 2.05 9.63
N LEU A 49 -0.80 1.22 10.62
CA LEU A 49 -1.87 0.24 10.44
C LEU A 49 -3.20 0.93 10.12
N PRO A 50 -4.09 0.29 9.33
CA PRO A 50 -5.42 0.81 9.03
C PRO A 50 -6.36 0.72 10.23
N ALA A 51 -6.10 1.55 11.26
CA ALA A 51 -6.71 1.46 12.58
C ALA A 51 -8.24 1.51 12.55
N ALA A 52 -8.84 2.31 11.66
CA ALA A 52 -10.29 2.37 11.52
C ALA A 52 -10.89 1.06 11.00
N ALA A 53 -10.23 0.41 10.03
CA ALA A 53 -10.67 -0.88 9.51
C ALA A 53 -10.58 -1.96 10.60
N LEU A 54 -9.42 -2.06 11.26
CA LEU A 54 -9.17 -3.03 12.33
C LEU A 54 -10.10 -2.83 13.53
N ARG A 55 -10.46 -1.58 13.88
CA ARG A 55 -11.45 -1.31 14.94
C ARG A 55 -12.85 -1.79 14.59
N ARG A 56 -13.26 -1.71 13.32
CA ARG A 56 -14.58 -2.18 12.87
C ARG A 56 -14.70 -3.70 12.93
N THR A 57 -13.63 -4.41 12.62
CA THR A 57 -13.54 -5.87 12.65
C THR A 57 -13.14 -6.43 14.01
N LYS A 58 -12.82 -5.56 14.98
CA LYS A 58 -12.31 -5.90 16.32
C LYS A 58 -10.96 -6.63 16.29
N GLY A 59 -10.10 -6.32 15.33
CA GLY A 59 -8.81 -6.96 15.08
C GLY A 59 -8.71 -7.46 13.64
N GLY A 60 -7.66 -8.23 13.33
CA GLY A 60 -7.56 -8.95 12.06
C GLY A 60 -8.62 -10.03 11.90
N LEU A 61 -8.97 -10.36 10.65
CA LEU A 61 -9.75 -11.56 10.37
C LEU A 61 -8.84 -12.80 10.31
N PRO A 62 -9.37 -14.03 10.52
CA PRO A 62 -8.59 -15.25 10.43
C PRO A 62 -7.86 -15.37 9.08
N ASP A 63 -6.62 -15.83 9.13
CA ASP A 63 -5.76 -16.10 7.97
C ASP A 63 -5.58 -14.88 7.03
N GLU A 64 -5.73 -13.66 7.56
CA GLU A 64 -5.64 -12.43 6.79
C GLU A 64 -4.24 -11.80 6.87
N LEU A 65 -3.71 -11.44 5.71
CA LEU A 65 -2.47 -10.69 5.56
C LEU A 65 -2.82 -9.27 5.15
N LEU A 66 -2.29 -8.28 5.87
CA LEU A 66 -2.22 -6.92 5.38
C LEU A 66 -0.97 -6.79 4.51
N LEU A 67 -1.18 -6.61 3.22
CA LEU A 67 -0.14 -6.22 2.27
C LEU A 67 -0.25 -4.71 2.06
N SER A 68 0.78 -3.96 2.43
CA SER A 68 0.78 -2.49 2.33
C SER A 68 1.77 -2.05 1.27
N ILE A 69 1.25 -1.49 0.19
CA ILE A 69 2.03 -0.92 -0.90
C ILE A 69 2.22 0.56 -0.58
N GLY A 70 3.31 0.88 0.12
CA GLY A 70 3.67 2.25 0.50
C GLY A 70 4.33 2.97 -0.67
N PHE A 71 3.99 4.23 -0.89
CA PHE A 71 4.62 5.06 -1.92
C PHE A 71 4.64 6.54 -1.57
N THR A 72 5.56 7.26 -2.21
CA THR A 72 5.73 8.70 -2.11
C THR A 72 5.53 9.32 -3.49
N ILE A 73 4.85 10.47 -3.57
CA ILE A 73 4.63 11.21 -4.82
C ILE A 73 5.55 12.43 -4.89
N GLU A 74 5.83 12.91 -6.10
CA GLU A 74 6.38 14.24 -6.32
C GLU A 74 5.40 15.31 -5.77
N PRO A 75 5.89 16.39 -5.13
CA PRO A 75 5.02 17.43 -4.58
C PRO A 75 4.57 18.43 -5.67
N ASP A 76 4.14 17.93 -6.83
CA ASP A 76 3.77 18.71 -8.01
C ASP A 76 2.57 18.12 -8.77
N GLU A 77 2.25 18.68 -9.95
CA GLU A 77 1.13 18.20 -10.78
C GLU A 77 1.29 16.73 -11.19
N LYS A 78 2.50 16.25 -11.46
CA LYS A 78 2.72 14.85 -11.86
C LYS A 78 2.41 13.91 -10.70
N GLY A 79 2.87 14.24 -9.50
CA GLY A 79 2.56 13.45 -8.31
C GLY A 79 1.06 13.44 -8.00
N LEU A 80 0.36 14.56 -8.19
CA LEU A 80 -1.11 14.60 -8.05
C LEU A 80 -1.81 13.73 -9.09
N LYS A 81 -1.38 13.76 -10.36
CA LYS A 81 -1.88 12.84 -11.41
C LYS A 81 -1.63 11.37 -11.04
N ALA A 82 -0.44 11.05 -10.51
CA ALA A 82 -0.11 9.71 -10.03
C ALA A 82 -1.04 9.25 -8.90
N LEU A 83 -1.28 10.11 -7.92
CA LEU A 83 -2.18 9.85 -6.81
C LEU A 83 -3.61 9.63 -7.31
N GLU A 84 -4.11 10.46 -8.22
CA GLU A 84 -5.44 10.30 -8.81
C GLU A 84 -5.58 8.99 -9.58
N PHE A 85 -4.58 8.63 -10.38
CA PHE A 85 -4.53 7.36 -11.10
C PHE A 85 -4.57 6.17 -10.14
N LEU A 86 -3.73 6.16 -9.10
CA LEU A 86 -3.72 5.08 -8.11
C LEU A 86 -4.99 5.05 -7.27
N ALA A 87 -5.59 6.19 -6.95
CA ALA A 87 -6.89 6.26 -6.27
C ALA A 87 -8.00 5.64 -7.12
N TRP A 88 -8.03 5.94 -8.42
CA TRP A 88 -8.96 5.32 -9.36
C TRP A 88 -8.73 3.81 -9.46
N TRP A 89 -7.49 3.37 -9.69
CA TRP A 89 -7.14 1.95 -9.88
C TRP A 89 -7.48 1.15 -8.62
N THR A 90 -7.11 1.63 -7.44
CA THR A 90 -7.43 0.98 -6.15
C THR A 90 -8.93 0.84 -5.96
N ARG A 91 -9.69 1.89 -6.27
CA ARG A 91 -11.17 1.86 -6.22
C ARG A 91 -11.74 0.85 -7.21
N ASP A 92 -11.14 0.73 -8.40
CA ASP A 92 -11.58 -0.22 -9.42
C ASP A 92 -11.34 -1.67 -8.99
N GLN A 93 -10.16 -1.98 -8.43
CA GLN A 93 -9.89 -3.29 -7.82
C GLN A 93 -10.88 -3.59 -6.70
N ALA A 94 -11.15 -2.62 -5.83
CA ALA A 94 -12.11 -2.78 -4.73
C ALA A 94 -13.55 -3.04 -5.23
N ARG A 95 -13.97 -2.36 -6.30
CA ARG A 95 -15.26 -2.66 -6.97
C ARG A 95 -15.28 -4.05 -7.61
N GLY A 96 -14.12 -4.56 -8.03
CA GLY A 96 -13.92 -5.91 -8.53
C GLY A 96 -13.98 -7.01 -7.46
N GLY A 97 -14.02 -6.64 -6.18
CA GLY A 97 -14.13 -7.57 -5.05
C GLY A 97 -12.86 -7.69 -4.21
N GLU A 98 -11.78 -7.01 -4.57
CA GLU A 98 -10.57 -6.98 -3.74
C GLU A 98 -10.79 -6.15 -2.47
N ASN A 99 -10.29 -6.62 -1.32
CA ASN A 99 -10.34 -5.83 -0.09
C ASN A 99 -9.18 -4.83 -0.06
N MET A 100 -9.22 -3.84 -0.95
CA MET A 100 -8.19 -2.80 -1.08
C MET A 100 -8.71 -1.42 -0.68
N GLN A 101 -7.84 -0.60 -0.09
CA GLN A 101 -8.09 0.83 0.15
C GLN A 101 -6.82 1.66 -0.03
N LEU A 102 -6.97 2.89 -0.48
CA LEU A 102 -5.89 3.89 -0.49
C LEU A 102 -6.00 4.75 0.77
N ARG A 103 -4.88 4.99 1.46
CA ARG A 103 -4.80 5.89 2.61
C ARG A 103 -3.61 6.84 2.52
N ALA A 104 -3.78 8.03 3.07
CA ALA A 104 -2.68 8.96 3.34
C ALA A 104 -2.03 8.63 4.70
N LEU A 105 -0.72 8.78 4.77
CA LEU A 105 0.11 8.67 5.95
C LEU A 105 0.89 9.97 6.12
N ALA A 106 0.99 10.48 7.34
CA ALA A 106 1.79 11.66 7.64
C ALA A 106 2.22 11.65 9.11
N LEU A 107 3.38 12.23 9.38
CA LEU A 107 3.79 12.48 10.76
C LEU A 107 3.01 13.67 11.35
N PRO A 108 3.01 13.85 12.69
CA PRO A 108 2.41 15.00 13.31
C PRO A 108 2.92 16.32 12.70
N PRO A 109 2.10 17.39 12.62
CA PRO A 109 2.53 18.66 12.01
C PRO A 109 3.84 19.24 12.58
N MET A 110 4.14 18.93 13.85
CA MET A 110 5.34 19.32 14.59
C MET A 110 5.95 18.13 15.33
N ALA A 111 7.28 18.05 15.38
CA ALA A 111 8.03 17.15 16.26
C ALA A 111 9.14 17.95 16.98
N GLY A 112 8.96 18.20 18.28
CA GLY A 112 9.77 19.18 18.99
C GLY A 112 9.66 20.55 18.32
N ASN A 113 10.81 21.11 17.88
CA ASN A 113 10.87 22.39 17.17
C ASN A 113 10.83 22.25 15.63
N THR A 114 10.71 21.03 15.11
CA THR A 114 10.74 20.77 13.66
C THR A 114 9.34 20.84 13.08
N LYS A 115 9.13 21.70 12.07
CA LYS A 115 7.93 21.73 11.23
C LYS A 115 7.99 20.61 10.20
N GLN A 116 6.97 19.74 10.17
CA GLN A 116 6.94 18.55 9.31
C GLN A 116 5.93 18.65 8.16
N LEU A 117 5.03 19.63 8.19
CA LEU A 117 4.05 19.84 7.12
C LEU A 117 4.74 20.02 5.76
N GLY A 118 4.19 19.37 4.74
CA GLY A 118 4.72 19.38 3.38
C GLY A 118 5.92 18.44 3.13
N GLN A 119 6.40 17.71 4.15
CA GLN A 119 7.62 16.90 4.03
C GLN A 119 7.41 15.40 4.31
N THR A 120 6.31 15.03 4.97
CA THR A 120 6.12 13.68 5.51
C THR A 120 4.93 12.94 4.92
N LEU A 121 4.25 13.54 3.94
CA LEU A 121 3.09 12.94 3.29
C LEU A 121 3.54 11.76 2.44
N ARG A 122 2.99 10.58 2.75
CA ARG A 122 3.11 9.35 1.99
C ARG A 122 1.73 8.74 1.81
N PHE A 123 1.64 7.72 0.99
CA PHE A 123 0.40 7.00 0.75
C PHE A 123 0.65 5.50 0.84
N THR A 124 -0.40 4.75 1.14
CA THR A 124 -0.38 3.28 1.12
C THR A 124 -1.64 2.75 0.46
N ILE A 125 -1.50 1.75 -0.39
CA ILE A 125 -2.61 0.87 -0.75
C ILE A 125 -2.54 -0.32 0.20
N ASP A 126 -3.53 -0.41 1.08
CA ASP A 126 -3.69 -1.53 1.98
C ASP A 126 -4.57 -2.58 1.33
N TRP A 127 -4.06 -3.80 1.23
CA TRP A 127 -4.78 -4.96 0.75
C TRP A 127 -4.92 -5.98 1.86
N PHE A 128 -6.17 -6.21 2.29
CA PHE A 128 -6.54 -7.22 3.27
C PHE A 128 -6.74 -8.56 2.56
N TYR A 129 -5.65 -9.27 2.35
CA TYR A 129 -5.62 -10.50 1.58
C TYR A 129 -5.94 -11.71 2.46
N SER A 130 -7.05 -12.38 2.19
CA SER A 130 -7.39 -13.64 2.88
C SER A 130 -6.61 -14.80 2.28
N ASN A 131 -5.78 -15.45 3.10
CA ASN A 131 -4.99 -16.62 2.71
C ASN A 131 -5.28 -17.84 3.62
N PRO A 132 -6.48 -18.44 3.53
CA PRO A 132 -6.86 -19.58 4.38
C PRO A 132 -5.98 -20.82 4.16
N SER A 133 -5.32 -20.92 3.00
CA SER A 133 -4.37 -22.00 2.72
C SER A 133 -3.04 -21.86 3.46
N GLN A 134 -2.75 -20.66 3.98
CA GLN A 134 -1.46 -20.25 4.54
C GLN A 134 -0.27 -20.54 3.60
N ASP A 135 -0.53 -20.65 2.29
CA ASP A 135 0.47 -20.89 1.28
C ASP A 135 1.04 -19.56 0.77
N ILE A 136 2.34 -19.38 0.92
CA ILE A 136 3.03 -18.19 0.42
C ILE A 136 3.01 -18.13 -1.12
N GLY A 137 2.97 -19.28 -1.81
CA GLY A 137 2.89 -19.35 -3.27
C GLY A 137 1.61 -18.72 -3.81
N VAL A 138 0.50 -18.86 -3.08
CA VAL A 138 -0.79 -18.22 -3.41
C VAL A 138 -0.68 -16.70 -3.29
N VAL A 139 -0.04 -16.21 -2.23
CA VAL A 139 0.20 -14.77 -2.04
C VAL A 139 1.12 -14.21 -3.13
N LEU A 140 2.23 -14.90 -3.44
CA LEU A 140 3.16 -14.46 -4.48
C LEU A 140 2.50 -14.41 -5.85
N LYS A 141 1.66 -15.41 -6.18
CA LYS A 141 0.87 -15.41 -7.41
C LYS A 141 -0.08 -14.21 -7.47
N ALA A 142 -0.77 -13.93 -6.37
CA ALA A 142 -1.67 -12.78 -6.29
C ALA A 142 -0.90 -11.45 -6.49
N LEU A 143 0.27 -11.29 -5.87
CA LEU A 143 1.15 -10.14 -6.09
C LEU A 143 1.56 -9.98 -7.55
N ASP A 144 1.91 -11.08 -8.24
CA ASP A 144 2.29 -11.06 -9.65
C ASP A 144 1.12 -10.66 -10.57
N GLU A 145 -0.08 -11.18 -10.29
CA GLU A 145 -1.31 -10.83 -10.99
C GLU A 145 -1.68 -9.34 -10.78
N THR A 146 -1.55 -8.84 -9.54
CA THR A 146 -1.74 -7.42 -9.21
C THR A 146 -0.73 -6.54 -9.93
N ALA A 147 0.55 -6.94 -9.99
CA ALA A 147 1.58 -6.22 -10.73
C ALA A 147 1.24 -6.15 -12.22
N ALA A 148 0.84 -7.27 -12.83
CA ALA A 148 0.44 -7.31 -14.23
C ALA A 148 -0.77 -6.41 -14.52
N SER A 149 -1.75 -6.38 -13.61
CA SER A 149 -2.92 -5.48 -13.70
C SER A 149 -2.51 -4.01 -13.68
N LEU A 150 -1.63 -3.61 -12.75
CA LEU A 150 -1.17 -2.23 -12.63
C LEU A 150 -0.28 -1.81 -13.82
N GLU A 151 0.60 -2.69 -14.29
CA GLU A 151 1.42 -2.48 -15.50
C GLU A 151 0.54 -2.26 -16.73
N LEU A 152 -0.49 -3.09 -16.90
CA LEU A 152 -1.46 -2.96 -17.98
C LEU A 152 -2.20 -1.61 -17.91
N ALA A 153 -2.73 -1.26 -16.73
CA ALA A 153 -3.43 0.00 -16.53
C ALA A 153 -2.51 1.21 -16.82
N THR A 154 -1.28 1.19 -16.29
CA THR A 154 -0.29 2.25 -16.51
C THR A 154 0.04 2.41 -17.99
N ARG A 155 0.14 1.30 -18.74
CA ARG A 155 0.35 1.34 -20.19
C ARG A 155 -0.86 1.90 -20.93
N LEU A 156 -2.06 1.46 -20.60
CA LEU A 156 -3.30 1.90 -21.27
C LEU A 156 -3.58 3.39 -21.06
N TYR A 157 -3.33 3.89 -19.84
CA TYR A 157 -3.64 5.27 -19.46
C TYR A 157 -2.42 6.20 -19.51
N ARG A 158 -1.29 5.75 -20.07
CA ARG A 158 -0.08 6.57 -20.23
C ARG A 158 -0.33 7.96 -20.85
N PRO A 159 -1.20 8.14 -21.85
CA PRO A 159 -1.47 9.46 -22.41
C PRO A 159 -2.06 10.47 -21.40
N ALA A 160 -2.69 10.01 -20.31
CA ALA A 160 -3.27 10.88 -19.28
C ALA A 160 -2.21 11.54 -18.37
N PHE A 161 -0.96 11.08 -18.43
CA PHE A 161 0.16 11.65 -17.68
C PHE A 161 0.91 12.75 -18.45
N GLN A 162 0.55 12.98 -19.70
CA GLN A 162 1.17 14.00 -20.57
C GLN A 162 0.67 15.42 -20.25
#